data_AF-A0A7G9XT78-F1
#
_entry.id   AF-A0A7G9XT78-F1
#
_cell.length_a   1.000
_cell.length_b   1.000
_cell.length_c   1.000
_cell.angle_alpha   90.00
_cell.angle_beta   90.00
_cell.angle_gamma   90.00
#
_symmetry.space_group_name_H-M   'P 1'
#
loop_
_entity.id
_entity.type
_entity.pdbx_description
1 polymer ?
#
loop_
_entity_poly.entity_id
_entity_poly.type
_entity_poly.pdbx_seq_one_letter_code
_entity_poly.pdbx_strand_id
1 'polypeptide(L)'
;MEAIRLERDIDLPRAIVWEALVDPVLVEGWLHPSERLVAGTTPVEFREPDAASEPAVLEVISPAFGDVRIVLDRVDGGTRGEGTRVELTVSDEWGRRSEREALWALRLEQLAELVRGHPVDWADWPTRHRLEDRAARSEAAHRAAR
;
A
#
# COMPACT_ATOMS: atom_id res chain seq x y z
N MET A 1 -7.41 4.01 18.94
CA MET A 1 -7.53 3.42 17.60
C MET A 1 -6.65 2.18 17.58
N GLU A 2 -7.15 1.08 17.02
CA GLU A 2 -6.38 -0.17 16.92
C GLU A 2 -5.77 -0.26 15.52
N ALA A 3 -4.45 -0.24 15.44
CA ALA A 3 -3.75 -0.28 14.15
C ALA A 3 -3.82 -1.67 13.51
N ILE A 4 -3.93 -1.73 12.19
CA ILE A 4 -3.72 -2.92 11.38
C ILE A 4 -2.24 -3.01 11.04
N ARG A 5 -1.67 -4.22 11.14
CA ARG A 5 -0.29 -4.51 10.77
C ARG A 5 -0.25 -5.67 9.81
N LEU A 6 0.37 -5.48 8.67
CA LEU A 6 0.47 -6.48 7.61
C LEU A 6 1.89 -6.51 7.07
N GLU A 7 2.33 -7.69 6.64
CA GLU A 7 3.66 -7.90 6.09
C GLU A 7 3.56 -8.62 4.74
N ARG A 8 4.44 -8.26 3.81
CA ARG A 8 4.53 -8.90 2.49
C ARG A 8 5.97 -8.91 2.00
N ASP A 9 6.44 -10.07 1.58
CA ASP A 9 7.73 -10.19 0.89
C ASP A 9 7.53 -10.04 -0.63
N ILE A 10 8.33 -9.16 -1.23
CA ILE A 10 8.36 -8.87 -2.67
C ILE A 10 9.76 -9.19 -3.18
N ASP A 11 9.85 -10.06 -4.19
CA ASP A 11 11.10 -10.50 -4.79
C ASP A 11 11.69 -9.49 -5.80
N LEU A 12 11.78 -8.23 -5.36
CA LEU A 12 12.38 -7.11 -6.09
C LEU A 12 13.10 -6.15 -5.14
N PRO A 13 14.10 -5.40 -5.62
CA PRO A 13 14.82 -4.41 -4.83
C PRO A 13 13.92 -3.31 -4.27
N ARG A 14 14.30 -2.78 -3.11
CA ARG A 14 13.54 -1.74 -2.39
C ARG A 14 13.31 -0.49 -3.20
N ALA A 15 14.26 -0.10 -4.04
CA ALA A 15 14.11 1.04 -4.94
C ALA A 15 12.90 0.88 -5.87
N ILE A 16 12.66 -0.32 -6.42
CA ILE A 16 11.51 -0.56 -7.31
C ILE A 16 10.20 -0.49 -6.51
N VAL A 17 10.18 -1.07 -5.30
CA VAL A 17 9.00 -1.03 -4.44
C VAL A 17 8.71 0.40 -3.98
N TRP A 18 9.74 1.17 -3.66
CA TRP A 18 9.66 2.57 -3.27
C TRP A 18 8.98 3.43 -4.35
N GLU A 19 9.43 3.32 -5.61
CA GLU A 19 8.81 4.03 -6.72
C GLU A 19 7.31 3.73 -6.82
N ALA A 20 6.90 2.47 -6.60
CA ALA A 20 5.50 2.09 -6.63
C ALA A 20 4.65 2.69 -5.48
N LEU A 21 5.27 3.22 -4.42
CA LEU A 21 4.60 3.90 -3.32
C LEU A 21 4.50 5.42 -3.54
N VAL A 22 5.49 6.02 -4.21
CA VAL A 22 5.60 7.49 -4.32
C VAL A 22 5.24 8.05 -5.70
N ASP A 23 5.44 7.28 -6.77
CA ASP A 23 5.06 7.69 -8.12
C ASP A 23 3.53 7.58 -8.29
N PRO A 24 2.84 8.68 -8.66
CA PRO A 24 1.39 8.68 -8.73
C PRO A 24 0.84 7.72 -9.79
N VAL A 25 1.53 7.53 -10.92
CA VAL A 25 1.10 6.63 -11.99
C VAL A 25 1.22 5.18 -11.54
N LEU A 26 2.29 4.82 -10.83
CA LEU A 26 2.43 3.48 -10.27
C LEU A 26 1.44 3.25 -9.13
N VAL A 27 1.19 4.23 -8.26
CA VAL A 27 0.18 4.11 -7.20
C VAL A 27 -1.19 3.77 -7.78
N GLU A 28 -1.61 4.40 -8.87
CA GLU A 28 -2.86 4.09 -9.57
C GLU A 28 -2.93 2.63 -10.10
N GLY A 29 -1.78 1.96 -10.25
CA GLY A 29 -1.69 0.59 -10.74
C GLY A 29 -2.00 -0.49 -9.70
N TRP A 30 -1.99 -0.16 -8.40
CA TRP A 30 -2.29 -1.10 -7.31
C TRP A 30 -3.30 -0.55 -6.29
N LEU A 31 -3.38 0.76 -6.19
CA LEU A 31 -4.38 1.50 -5.45
C LEU A 31 -5.34 2.17 -6.45
N HIS A 32 -6.64 2.22 -6.14
CA HIS A 32 -7.65 2.69 -7.11
C HIS A 32 -7.31 4.09 -7.67
N PRO A 33 -7.62 4.43 -8.95
CA PRO A 33 -7.15 5.68 -9.56
C PRO A 33 -7.64 6.98 -8.92
N SER A 34 -8.66 6.91 -8.06
CA SER A 34 -9.12 8.05 -7.24
C SER A 34 -8.29 8.27 -5.98
N GLU A 35 -7.39 7.35 -5.66
CA GLU A 35 -6.64 7.32 -4.40
C GLU A 35 -5.23 7.83 -4.59
N ARG A 36 -4.69 8.41 -3.52
CA ARG A 36 -3.33 8.91 -3.48
C ARG A 36 -2.71 8.48 -2.16
N LEU A 37 -1.47 7.98 -2.22
CA LEU A 37 -0.72 7.62 -1.03
C LEU A 37 0.08 8.81 -0.49
N VAL A 38 0.72 9.59 -1.38
CA VAL A 38 1.55 10.74 -1.01
C VAL A 38 0.83 12.08 -1.26
N ALA A 39 0.30 12.28 -2.47
CA ALA A 39 -0.30 13.56 -2.84
C ALA A 39 -1.55 13.88 -1.98
N GLY A 40 -1.60 15.09 -1.43
CA GLY A 40 -2.72 15.53 -0.57
C GLY A 40 -2.67 14.98 0.86
N THR A 41 -1.55 14.39 1.28
CA THR A 41 -1.32 13.93 2.66
C THR A 41 -0.33 14.84 3.40
N THR A 42 -0.30 14.72 4.73
CA THR A 42 0.72 15.39 5.54
C THR A 42 1.89 14.44 5.78
N PRO A 43 3.11 14.77 5.32
CA PRO A 43 4.28 13.91 5.52
C PRO A 43 4.71 13.90 7.00
N VAL A 44 5.03 12.71 7.51
CA VAL A 44 5.66 12.51 8.83
C VAL A 44 7.11 12.09 8.66
N GLU A 45 7.37 11.11 7.78
CA GLU A 45 8.72 10.63 7.46
C GLU A 45 8.80 10.18 5.99
N PHE A 46 9.83 10.63 5.27
CA PHE A 46 10.18 10.16 3.93
C PHE A 46 11.67 9.84 3.92
N ARG A 47 11.99 8.55 4.08
CA ARG A 47 13.35 8.04 4.03
C ARG A 47 13.49 7.12 2.84
N GLU A 48 14.16 7.63 1.80
CA GLU A 48 14.41 6.90 0.56
C GLU A 48 15.40 5.73 0.77
N PRO A 49 15.38 4.70 -0.10
CA PRO A 49 16.27 3.54 0.00
C PRO A 49 17.73 3.84 -0.44
N ASP A 50 18.30 4.95 0.01
CA ASP A 50 19.67 5.38 -0.36
C ASP A 50 20.76 4.50 0.26
N ALA A 51 20.55 4.10 1.52
CA ALA A 51 21.48 3.27 2.26
C ALA A 51 21.04 1.80 2.26
N ALA A 52 21.93 0.90 1.85
CA ALA A 52 21.65 -0.54 1.82
C ALA A 52 21.36 -1.14 3.22
N SER A 53 21.92 -0.54 4.28
CA SER A 53 21.83 -1.01 5.65
C SER A 53 20.67 -0.43 6.46
N GLU A 54 19.96 0.56 5.94
CA GLU A 54 18.86 1.22 6.63
C GLU A 54 17.55 0.96 5.91
N PRO A 55 16.43 0.75 6.62
CA PRO A 55 15.13 0.60 6.00
C PRO A 55 14.70 1.89 5.28
N ALA A 56 13.96 1.76 4.18
CA ALA A 56 13.24 2.90 3.62
C ALA A 56 11.91 3.07 4.38
N VAL A 57 11.45 4.30 4.55
CA VAL A 57 10.25 4.60 5.35
C VAL A 57 9.40 5.64 4.65
N LEU A 58 8.13 5.31 4.45
CA LEU A 58 7.08 6.23 4.05
C LEU A 58 6.05 6.32 5.18
N GLU A 59 5.95 7.48 5.83
CA GLU A 59 4.95 7.75 6.84
C GLU A 59 4.20 9.05 6.53
N VAL A 60 2.88 8.94 6.46
CA VAL A 60 1.96 10.03 6.11
C VAL A 60 0.71 9.98 6.97
N ILE A 61 0.16 11.17 7.24
CA ILE A 61 -1.21 11.31 7.74
C ILE A 61 -2.10 11.61 6.54
N SER A 62 -2.90 10.62 6.16
CA SER A 62 -3.81 10.68 5.04
C SER A 62 -5.22 11.05 5.51
N PRO A 63 -5.88 12.05 4.90
CA PRO A 63 -7.31 12.27 5.12
C PRO A 63 -8.15 11.03 4.73
N ALA A 64 -7.67 10.25 3.76
CA ALA A 64 -8.35 9.07 3.26
C ALA A 64 -8.10 7.85 4.16
N PHE A 65 -6.85 7.64 4.59
CA PHE A 65 -6.40 6.39 5.21
C PHE A 65 -5.95 6.53 6.67
N GLY A 66 -6.16 7.69 7.30
CA GLY A 66 -5.62 7.95 8.64
C GLY A 66 -4.09 7.91 8.63
N ASP A 67 -3.49 7.41 9.71
CA ASP A 67 -2.04 7.29 9.80
C ASP A 67 -1.57 6.05 9.04
N VAL A 68 -0.72 6.23 8.03
CA VAL A 68 -0.15 5.16 7.21
C VAL A 68 1.37 5.19 7.35
N ARG A 69 1.95 4.07 7.77
CA ARG A 69 3.40 3.85 7.79
C ARG A 69 3.75 2.59 7.01
N ILE A 70 4.65 2.73 6.05
CA ILE A 70 5.21 1.63 5.26
C ILE A 70 6.72 1.62 5.47
N VAL A 71 7.25 0.47 5.87
CA VAL A 71 8.68 0.24 6.05
C VAL A 71 9.14 -0.79 5.01
N LEU A 72 10.25 -0.50 4.34
CA LEU A 72 10.87 -1.36 3.34
C LEU A 72 12.23 -1.85 3.84
N ASP A 73 12.24 -3.10 4.30
CA ASP A 73 13.44 -3.79 4.75
C ASP A 73 14.05 -4.63 3.64
N ARG A 74 15.37 -4.63 3.57
CA ARG A 74 16.09 -5.47 2.61
C ARG A 74 16.01 -6.91 3.10
N VAL A 75 15.65 -7.81 2.20
CA VAL A 75 15.76 -9.25 2.42
C VAL A 75 16.87 -9.76 1.51
N ASP A 76 17.88 -10.37 2.12
CA ASP A 76 18.93 -11.04 1.36
C ASP A 76 18.37 -12.30 0.69
N GLY A 77 18.73 -12.50 -0.58
CA GLY A 77 18.15 -13.54 -1.41
C GLY A 77 16.97 -13.03 -2.25
N GLY A 78 16.56 -13.85 -3.22
CA GLY A 78 15.59 -13.45 -4.24
C GLY A 78 16.05 -13.87 -5.64
N THR A 79 15.14 -13.87 -6.61
CA THR A 79 15.44 -14.29 -8.01
C THR A 79 16.53 -13.42 -8.63
N ARG A 80 16.67 -12.16 -8.18
CA ARG A 80 17.68 -11.20 -8.64
C ARG A 80 18.72 -10.83 -7.58
N GLY A 81 18.84 -11.62 -6.50
CA GLY A 81 19.83 -11.44 -5.44
C GLY A 81 19.41 -10.52 -4.29
N GLU A 82 18.29 -9.81 -4.41
CA GLU A 82 17.71 -8.95 -3.37
C GLU A 82 16.19 -8.98 -3.46
N GLY A 83 15.54 -9.02 -2.29
CA GLY A 83 14.11 -8.83 -2.10
C GLY A 83 13.81 -7.73 -1.08
N THR A 84 12.52 -7.44 -0.91
CA THR A 84 12.02 -6.41 -0.01
C THR A 84 10.94 -6.99 0.89
N ARG A 85 11.08 -6.81 2.19
CA ARG A 85 9.97 -6.98 3.14
C ARG A 85 9.25 -5.64 3.28
N VAL A 86 7.96 -5.65 2.99
CA VAL A 86 7.06 -4.51 3.16
C VAL A 86 6.29 -4.71 4.45
N GLU A 87 6.46 -3.81 5.42
CA GLU A 87 5.67 -3.77 6.64
C GLU A 87 4.72 -2.57 6.57
N LEU A 88 3.41 -2.82 6.56
CA LEU A 88 2.36 -1.81 6.58
C LEU A 88 1.77 -1.71 7.98
N THR A 89 1.73 -0.50 8.53
CA THR A 89 0.92 -0.14 9.69
C THR A 89 -0.08 0.94 9.28
N VAL A 90 -1.37 0.70 9.51
CA VAL A 90 -2.44 1.67 9.20
C VAL A 90 -3.39 1.84 10.38
N SER A 91 -3.71 3.09 10.70
CA SER A 91 -4.65 3.48 11.76
C SER A 91 -5.85 4.22 11.17
N ASP A 92 -6.50 3.62 10.18
CA ASP A 92 -7.79 4.08 9.67
C ASP A 92 -8.94 3.65 10.60
N GLU A 93 -10.12 4.24 10.40
CA GLU A 93 -11.31 3.89 11.17
C GLU A 93 -12.55 3.97 10.29
N TRP A 94 -12.91 2.84 9.69
CA TRP A 94 -14.14 2.64 8.92
C TRP A 94 -14.51 1.15 8.95
N GLY A 95 -15.79 0.81 8.80
CA GLY A 95 -16.24 -0.58 8.74
C GLY A 95 -15.72 -1.48 9.87
N ARG A 96 -15.64 -2.79 9.61
CA ARG A 96 -15.07 -3.76 10.56
C ARG A 96 -13.56 -3.89 10.36
N ARG A 97 -12.80 -4.07 11.44
CA ARG A 97 -11.34 -4.32 11.38
C ARG A 97 -10.98 -5.41 10.37
N SER A 98 -11.69 -6.55 10.38
CA SER A 98 -11.43 -7.67 9.47
C SER A 98 -11.62 -7.32 7.99
N GLU A 99 -12.56 -6.42 7.66
CA GLU A 99 -12.80 -5.97 6.27
C GLU A 99 -11.68 -5.04 5.81
N ARG A 100 -11.25 -4.14 6.70
CA ARG A 100 -10.12 -3.25 6.46
C ARG A 100 -8.83 -4.03 6.25
N GLU A 101 -8.56 -4.98 7.14
CA GLU A 101 -7.38 -5.84 7.08
C GLU A 101 -7.36 -6.67 5.78
N ALA A 102 -8.48 -7.25 5.39
CA ALA A 102 -8.60 -7.97 4.12
C ALA A 102 -8.38 -7.07 2.90
N LEU A 103 -8.94 -5.85 2.90
CA LEU A 103 -8.74 -4.90 1.80
C LEU A 103 -7.27 -4.46 1.69
N TRP A 104 -6.61 -4.16 2.81
CA TRP A 104 -5.19 -3.80 2.81
C TRP A 104 -4.29 -4.98 2.42
N ALA A 105 -4.63 -6.21 2.83
CA ALA A 105 -3.91 -7.40 2.40
C ALA A 105 -3.99 -7.60 0.88
N LEU A 106 -5.19 -7.42 0.29
CA LEU A 106 -5.36 -7.46 -1.16
C LEU A 106 -4.55 -6.36 -1.86
N ARG A 107 -4.56 -5.13 -1.33
CA ARG A 107 -3.76 -4.02 -1.88
C ARG A 107 -2.25 -4.31 -1.87
N LEU A 108 -1.73 -4.95 -0.82
CA LEU A 108 -0.32 -5.37 -0.79
C LEU A 108 -0.01 -6.48 -1.80
N GLU A 109 -0.96 -7.37 -2.08
CA GLU A 109 -0.84 -8.34 -3.18
C GLU A 109 -0.83 -7.63 -4.53
N GLN A 110 -1.73 -6.67 -4.75
CA GLN A 110 -1.78 -5.85 -5.97
C GLN A 110 -0.49 -5.05 -6.18
N LEU A 111 0.09 -4.50 -5.12
CA LEU A 111 1.39 -3.84 -5.16
C LEU A 111 2.47 -4.82 -5.64
N ALA A 112 2.48 -6.03 -5.07
CA ALA A 112 3.44 -7.08 -5.45
C ALA A 112 3.29 -7.51 -6.91
N GLU A 113 2.06 -7.54 -7.45
CA GLU A 113 1.80 -7.87 -8.86
C GLU A 113 2.15 -6.71 -9.80
N LEU A 114 1.83 -5.46 -9.41
CA LEU A 114 2.19 -4.27 -10.17
C LEU A 114 3.69 -4.21 -10.44
N VAL A 115 4.52 -4.37 -9.42
CA VAL A 115 5.98 -4.28 -9.56
C VAL A 115 6.56 -5.41 -10.43
N ARG A 116 5.80 -6.48 -10.67
CA ARG A 116 6.11 -7.55 -11.64
C ARG A 116 5.59 -7.27 -13.05
N GLY A 117 4.93 -6.13 -13.27
CA GLY A 117 4.36 -5.72 -14.55
C GLY A 117 2.90 -6.13 -14.75
N HIS A 118 2.18 -6.42 -13.66
CA HIS A 118 0.77 -6.82 -13.68
C HIS A 118 -0.09 -5.81 -12.92
N PRO A 119 -0.33 -4.60 -13.47
CA PRO A 119 -1.21 -3.62 -12.85
C PRO A 119 -2.65 -4.15 -12.77
N VAL A 120 -3.41 -3.63 -11.81
CA VAL A 120 -4.81 -3.96 -11.63
C VAL A 120 -5.64 -3.49 -12.82
N ASP A 121 -6.47 -4.37 -13.37
CA ASP A 121 -7.53 -4.00 -14.29
C ASP A 121 -8.77 -3.54 -13.50
N TRP A 122 -8.89 -2.23 -13.31
CA TRP A 122 -9.98 -1.62 -12.56
C TRP A 122 -11.36 -1.80 -13.19
N ALA A 123 -11.45 -2.11 -14.50
CA ALA A 123 -12.74 -2.35 -15.16
C ALA A 123 -13.35 -3.69 -14.72
N ASP A 124 -12.49 -4.72 -14.59
CA ASP A 124 -12.90 -6.07 -14.19
C ASP A 124 -12.88 -6.29 -12.67
N TRP A 125 -12.20 -5.41 -11.92
CA TRP A 125 -11.93 -5.58 -10.49
C TRP A 125 -13.19 -5.83 -9.63
N PRO A 126 -14.30 -5.06 -9.77
CA PRO A 126 -15.51 -5.29 -8.97
C PRO A 126 -16.13 -6.68 -9.17
N THR A 127 -15.93 -7.28 -10.35
CA THR A 127 -16.45 -8.61 -10.66
C THR A 127 -15.63 -9.70 -9.99
N ARG A 128 -14.30 -9.54 -9.92
CA ARG A 128 -13.34 -10.49 -9.35
C ARG A 128 -13.23 -10.40 -7.82
N HIS A 129 -13.39 -9.20 -7.24
CA HIS A 129 -13.15 -8.91 -5.82
C HIS A 129 -14.39 -8.33 -5.14
N ARG A 130 -15.52 -9.04 -5.19
CA ARG A 130 -16.83 -8.49 -4.75
C ARG A 130 -16.89 -8.07 -3.28
N LEU A 131 -16.20 -8.79 -2.38
CA LEU A 131 -16.21 -8.49 -0.95
C LEU A 131 -15.34 -7.28 -0.66
N GLU A 132 -14.16 -7.23 -1.25
CA GLU A 132 -13.20 -6.14 -1.12
C GLU A 132 -13.71 -4.88 -1.82
N ASP A 133 -14.46 -5.02 -2.92
CA ASP A 133 -15.16 -3.91 -3.57
C ASP A 133 -16.25 -3.31 -2.67
N ARG A 134 -16.98 -4.13 -1.93
CA ARG A 134 -17.90 -3.61 -0.90
C ARG A 134 -17.15 -2.88 0.21
N ALA A 135 -16.00 -3.40 0.63
CA ALA A 135 -15.17 -2.76 1.65
C ALA A 135 -14.61 -1.41 1.16
N ALA A 136 -14.05 -1.37 -0.05
CA ALA A 136 -13.54 -0.15 -0.69
C ALA A 136 -14.64 0.90 -0.87
N ARG A 137 -15.86 0.50 -1.23
CA ARG A 137 -17.02 1.42 -1.28
C ARG A 137 -17.41 1.95 0.11
N SER A 138 -17.29 1.14 1.16
CA SER A 138 -17.56 1.57 2.53
C SER A 138 -16.51 2.56 3.04
N GLU A 139 -15.24 2.29 2.77
CA GLU A 139 -14.12 3.21 3.01
C GLU A 139 -14.35 4.55 2.27
N ALA A 140 -14.72 4.51 0.99
CA ALA A 140 -15.01 5.70 0.20
C ALA A 140 -16.19 6.52 0.75
N ALA A 141 -17.28 5.85 1.14
CA ALA A 141 -18.44 6.52 1.74
C ALA A 141 -18.08 7.20 3.06
N HIS A 142 -17.24 6.56 3.88
CA HIS A 142 -16.77 7.15 5.14
C HIS A 142 -15.91 8.39 4.91
N ARG A 143 -15.02 8.36 3.92
CA ARG A 143 -14.20 9.52 3.55
C ARG A 143 -15.03 10.71 3.11
N ALA A 144 -16.08 10.47 2.31
CA ALA A 144 -16.98 11.54 1.86
C ALA A 144 -17.80 12.20 2.99
N ALA A 145 -17.90 11.56 4.16
CA ALA A 145 -18.62 12.07 5.32
C ALA A 145 -17.75 12.89 6.29
N ARG A 146 -16.44 12.99 6.04
CA ARG A 146 -15.48 13.77 6.82
C ARG A 146 -15.20 15.10 6.15
#